data_AF-G7YHW0-F1
#
_entry.id   AF-G7YHW0-F1
#
_cell.length_a   1.000
_cell.length_b   1.000
_cell.length_c   1.000
_cell.angle_alpha   90.00
_cell.angle_beta   90.00
_cell.angle_gamma   90.00
#
_symmetry.space_group_name_H-M   'P 1'
#
loop_
_entity.id
_entity.type
_entity.pdbx_description
1 polymer ?
#
loop_
_entity_poly.entity_id
_entity_poly.type
_entity_poly.pdbx_seq_one_letter_code
_entity_poly.pdbx_strand_id
1 'polypeptide(L)'
;MPVTSSATVNSRSSESAKDCRKRKTLRIQYLAESVRLRELTILKMKADIDKLIEVCRYLDRGEVPQALLQELNIPFQYEWDGNSSDMNLYNA
;
A
#
# COMPACT_ATOMS: atom_id res chain seq x y z
N MET A 1 48.20 38.27 -5.97
CA MET A 1 47.71 37.07 -5.24
C MET A 1 46.51 37.51 -4.43
N PRO A 2 45.26 37.06 -4.68
CA PRO A 2 44.15 37.49 -3.84
C PRO A 2 44.31 36.78 -2.48
N VAL A 3 44.41 37.56 -1.41
CA VAL A 3 44.30 37.08 -0.03
C VAL A 3 42.86 36.59 0.11
N THR A 4 42.66 35.27 0.09
CA THR A 4 41.43 34.69 0.59
C THR A 4 41.38 34.99 2.08
N SER A 5 40.69 36.08 2.44
CA SER A 5 40.44 36.50 3.80
C SER A 5 39.91 35.31 4.60
N SER A 6 40.57 34.96 5.71
CA SER A 6 40.26 33.80 6.56
C SER A 6 38.79 33.73 6.99
N ALA A 7 38.12 34.89 7.06
CA ALA A 7 36.70 35.00 7.34
C ALA A 7 35.80 34.33 6.27
N THR A 8 36.19 34.36 4.99
CA THR A 8 35.41 33.76 3.89
C THR A 8 35.59 32.24 3.80
N VAL A 9 36.74 31.73 4.24
CA VAL A 9 36.99 30.28 4.33
C VAL A 9 36.21 29.70 5.52
N ASN A 10 36.21 30.38 6.68
CA ASN A 10 35.43 29.98 7.84
C ASN A 10 33.91 30.00 7.59
N SER A 11 33.40 30.99 6.86
CA SER A 11 31.97 31.05 6.53
C SER A 11 31.54 29.90 5.61
N ARG A 12 32.36 29.54 4.61
CA ARG A 12 32.11 28.41 3.70
C ARG A 12 32.17 27.05 4.41
N SER A 13 33.12 26.86 5.33
CA SER A 13 33.22 25.65 6.14
C SER A 13 32.03 25.50 7.11
N SER A 14 31.62 26.60 7.74
CA SER A 14 30.42 26.64 8.59
C SER A 14 29.15 26.29 7.80
N GLU A 15 28.99 26.87 6.60
CA GLU A 15 27.82 26.61 5.75
C GLU A 15 27.78 25.16 5.26
N SER A 16 28.94 24.60 4.89
CA SER A 16 29.06 23.18 4.54
C SER A 16 28.67 22.27 5.72
N ALA A 17 29.06 22.63 6.95
CA ALA A 17 28.67 21.87 8.14
C ALA A 17 27.16 21.95 8.44
N LYS A 18 26.52 23.09 8.19
CA LYS A 18 25.05 23.23 8.29
C LYS A 18 24.35 22.41 7.22
N ASP A 19 24.82 22.45 5.97
CA ASP A 19 24.26 21.66 4.88
C ASP A 19 24.36 20.16 5.16
N CYS A 20 25.50 19.70 5.70
CA CYS A 20 25.65 18.31 6.15
C CYS A 20 24.60 17.92 7.19
N ARG A 21 24.38 18.74 8.22
CA ARG A 21 23.33 18.51 9.23
C ARG A 21 21.94 18.49 8.60
N LYS A 22 21.63 19.44 7.73
CA LYS A 22 20.35 19.53 7.01
C LYS A 22 20.11 18.27 6.18
N ARG A 23 21.11 17.79 5.43
CA ARG A 23 21.03 16.53 4.66
C ARG A 23 20.80 15.33 5.57
N LYS A 24 21.48 15.25 6.72
CA LYS A 24 21.26 14.17 7.69
C LYS A 24 19.83 14.19 8.22
N THR A 25 19.29 15.35 8.58
CA THR A 25 17.90 15.49 9.03
C THR A 25 16.92 15.07 7.95
N LEU A 26 17.09 15.55 6.72
CA LEU A 26 16.22 15.17 5.58
C LEU A 26 16.27 13.67 5.31
N ARG A 27 17.46 13.05 5.38
CA ARG A 27 17.60 11.60 5.21
C ARG A 27 16.85 10.83 6.30
N ILE A 28 16.95 11.26 7.55
CA ILE A 28 16.24 10.63 8.67
C ILE A 28 14.72 10.77 8.47
N GLN A 29 14.24 11.96 8.13
CA GLN A 29 12.82 12.22 7.86
C GLN A 29 12.29 11.34 6.72
N TYR A 30 13.02 11.26 5.60
CA TYR A 30 12.64 10.42 4.48
C TYR A 30 12.54 8.94 4.85
N LEU A 31 13.54 8.42 5.58
CA LEU A 31 13.53 7.03 6.01
C LEU A 31 12.37 6.74 6.98
N ALA A 32 12.12 7.63 7.94
CA ALA A 32 11.01 7.51 8.86
C ALA A 32 9.66 7.50 8.12
N GLU A 33 9.48 8.41 7.16
CA GLU A 33 8.26 8.47 6.35
C GLU A 33 8.10 7.22 5.47
N SER A 34 9.18 6.72 4.88
CA SER A 34 9.16 5.49 4.09
C SER A 34 8.75 4.27 4.93
N VAL A 35 9.25 4.15 6.16
CA VAL A 35 8.85 3.08 7.09
C VAL A 35 7.37 3.24 7.46
N ARG A 36 6.94 4.45 7.85
CA ARG A 36 5.55 4.75 8.20
C ARG A 36 4.57 4.38 7.09
N LEU A 37 4.88 4.72 5.84
CA LEU A 37 4.05 4.41 4.68
C LEU A 37 3.95 2.90 4.42
N ARG A 38 5.05 2.16 4.60
CA ARG A 38 5.04 0.69 4.48
C ARG A 38 4.19 0.06 5.58
N GLU A 39 4.35 0.49 6.82
CA GLU A 39 3.55 0.01 7.95
C GLU A 39 2.06 0.25 7.73
N LEU A 40 1.68 1.46 7.27
CA LEU A 40 0.29 1.78 6.94
C LEU A 40 -0.25 0.89 5.81
N THR A 41 0.55 0.64 4.79
CA THR A 41 0.18 -0.25 3.67
C THR A 41 -0.05 -1.68 4.18
N ILE A 42 0.84 -2.20 5.03
CA ILE A 42 0.69 -3.53 5.65
C ILE A 42 -0.60 -3.60 6.47
N LEU A 43 -0.88 -2.58 7.30
CA LEU A 43 -2.10 -2.55 8.10
C LEU A 43 -3.36 -2.58 7.22
N LYS A 44 -3.38 -1.81 6.13
CA LYS A 44 -4.47 -1.84 5.16
C LYS A 44 -4.63 -3.23 4.54
N MET A 45 -3.54 -3.81 4.04
CA MET A 45 -3.58 -5.15 3.43
C MET A 45 -4.08 -6.21 4.40
N LYS A 46 -3.69 -6.13 5.68
CA LYS A 46 -4.18 -7.04 6.72
C LYS A 46 -5.69 -6.90 6.92
N ALA A 47 -6.19 -5.67 7.02
CA ALA A 47 -7.63 -5.42 7.13
C ALA A 47 -8.40 -5.95 5.91
N ASP A 48 -7.86 -5.79 4.70
CA ASP A 48 -8.46 -6.32 3.46
C ASP A 48 -8.49 -7.86 3.47
N ILE A 49 -7.43 -8.52 3.95
CA ILE A 49 -7.39 -9.98 4.13
C ILE A 49 -8.41 -10.45 5.16
N ASP A 50 -8.55 -9.75 6.28
CA ASP A 50 -9.52 -10.11 7.32
C ASP A 50 -10.96 -10.11 6.79
N LYS A 51 -11.31 -9.13 5.94
CA LYS A 51 -12.61 -9.10 5.24
C LYS A 51 -12.79 -10.27 4.29
N LEU A 52 -11.76 -10.67 3.54
CA LEU A 52 -11.83 -11.83 2.65
C LEU A 52 -12.02 -13.14 3.43
N ILE A 53 -11.33 -13.29 4.56
CA ILE A 53 -11.54 -14.44 5.47
C ILE A 53 -12.99 -14.46 5.97
N GLU A 54 -13.54 -13.30 6.31
CA GLU A 54 -14.95 -13.20 6.69
C GLU A 54 -15.89 -13.63 5.55
N VAL A 55 -15.64 -13.20 4.30
CA VAL A 55 -16.40 -13.70 3.13
C VAL A 55 -16.35 -15.21 3.05
N CYS A 56 -15.17 -15.83 3.15
CA CYS A 56 -15.03 -17.29 3.12
C CYS A 56 -15.89 -17.96 4.21
N ARG A 57 -15.93 -17.41 5.43
CA ARG A 57 -16.76 -17.96 6.52
C ARG A 57 -18.25 -17.92 6.20
N TYR A 58 -18.75 -16.89 5.53
CA TYR A 58 -20.14 -16.85 5.07
C TYR A 58 -20.37 -17.92 3.99
N LEU A 59 -19.47 -18.02 3.02
CA LEU A 59 -19.57 -19.00 1.93
C LEU A 59 -19.55 -20.45 2.45
N ASP A 60 -18.72 -20.75 3.45
CA ASP A 60 -18.66 -22.06 4.09
C ASP A 60 -19.98 -22.45 4.78
N ARG A 61 -20.81 -21.46 5.14
CA ARG A 61 -22.19 -21.67 5.65
C ARG A 61 -23.26 -21.68 4.57
N GLY A 62 -22.88 -21.52 3.30
CA GLY A 62 -23.80 -21.37 2.17
C GLY A 62 -24.46 -19.98 2.10
N GLU A 63 -23.94 -19.00 2.84
CA GLU A 63 -24.43 -17.63 2.84
C GLU A 63 -23.60 -16.77 1.89
N VAL A 64 -24.25 -15.92 1.10
CA VAL A 64 -23.55 -14.92 0.28
C VAL A 64 -23.64 -13.55 0.95
N PRO A 65 -22.52 -12.98 1.44
CA PRO A 65 -22.52 -11.70 2.12
C PRO A 65 -22.48 -10.54 1.12
N GLN A 66 -23.60 -10.24 0.44
CA GLN A 66 -23.66 -9.23 -0.63
C GLN A 66 -23.11 -7.85 -0.24
N ALA A 67 -23.41 -7.36 0.98
CA ALA A 67 -22.90 -6.08 1.46
C ALA A 67 -21.37 -6.05 1.58
N LEU A 68 -20.77 -7.13 2.07
CA LEU A 68 -19.32 -7.27 2.20
C LEU A 68 -18.64 -7.41 0.82
N LEU A 69 -19.28 -8.14 -0.11
CA LEU A 69 -18.80 -8.24 -1.50
C LEU A 69 -18.84 -6.87 -2.20
N GLN A 70 -19.88 -6.07 -1.99
CA GLN A 70 -19.96 -4.69 -2.50
C GLN A 70 -18.86 -3.80 -1.91
N GLU A 71 -18.62 -3.88 -0.60
CA GLU A 71 -17.53 -3.13 0.04
C GLU A 71 -16.16 -3.49 -0.53
N LEU A 72 -15.96 -4.77 -0.85
CA LEU A 72 -14.73 -5.29 -1.47
C LEU A 72 -14.69 -5.10 -3.00
N ASN A 73 -15.74 -4.50 -3.58
CA ASN A 73 -15.90 -4.34 -5.03
C ASN A 73 -15.74 -5.67 -5.80
N ILE A 74 -16.21 -6.77 -5.19
CA ILE A 74 -16.25 -8.09 -5.80
C ILE A 74 -17.61 -8.21 -6.50
N PRO A 75 -17.66 -8.43 -7.82
CA PRO A 75 -18.91 -8.57 -8.53
C PRO A 75 -19.64 -9.83 -8.06
N PHE A 76 -20.88 -9.66 -7.60
CA PHE A 76 -21.78 -10.77 -7.33
C PHE A 76 -22.72 -10.95 -8.51
N GLN A 77 -22.30 -11.72 -9.52
CA GLN A 77 -23.19 -12.20 -10.59
C GLN A 77 -22.98 -13.70 -10.82
N TYR A 78 -24.04 -14.45 -10.57
CA TYR A 78 -24.30 -15.71 -11.24
C TYR A 78 -25.78 -15.69 -11.65
N GLU A 79 -26.07 -15.19 -12.85
CA GLU A 79 -27.30 -15.60 -13.52
C GLU A 79 -27.06 -17.03 -13.98
N TRP A 80 -27.58 -18.00 -13.24
CA TRP A 80 -27.88 -19.28 -13.85
C TRP A 80 -29.14 -19.04 -14.69
N ASP A 81 -28.95 -18.65 -15.95
CA ASP A 81 -30.00 -18.79 -16.92
C ASP A 81 -30.24 -20.30 -17.08
N GLY A 82 -31.40 -20.78 -16.65
CA GLY A 82 -31.78 -22.20 -16.81
C GLY A 82 -31.89 -22.67 -18.27
N ASN A 83 -31.27 -21.95 -19.21
CA ASN A 83 -31.18 -22.18 -20.64
C ASN A 83 -29.74 -22.46 -21.13
N SER A 84 -28.79 -22.76 -20.23
CA SER A 84 -27.48 -23.26 -20.67
C SER A 84 -27.64 -24.62 -21.36
N SER A 85 -27.54 -24.58 -22.69
CA SER A 85 -27.50 -25.73 -23.58
C SER A 85 -26.21 -26.56 -23.44
N ASP A 86 -25.38 -26.29 -22.42
CA ASP A 86 -24.09 -26.92 -22.18
C ASP A 86 -24.16 -28.21 -21.36
N MET A 87 -25.37 -28.68 -20.99
CA MET A 87 -25.59 -29.99 -20.38
C MET A 87 -25.60 -31.16 -21.40
N ASN A 88 -24.81 -31.06 -22.46
CA ASN A 88 -24.68 -32.14 -23.46
C ASN A 88 -23.24 -32.54 -23.78
N LEU A 89 -22.29 -32.22 -22.88
CA LEU A 89 -20.87 -32.56 -23.04
C LEU A 89 -20.36 -33.66 -22.08
N TYR A 90 -21.23 -34.24 -21.24
CA TYR A 90 -20.87 -35.35 -20.33
C TYR A 90 -21.57 -36.67 -20.64
N ASN A 91 -22.16 -36.81 -21.83
CA ASN A 91 -22.63 -38.10 -22.36
C ASN A 91 -22.09 -38.27 -23.79
N ALA A 92 -20.80 -38.61 -23.91
CA ALA A 92 -20.20 -39.18 -25.12
C ALA A 92 -19.25 -40.29 -24.71
#